data_AF-A2DW91-F1
#
_entry.id   AF-A2DW91-F1
#
_cell.length_a   1.000
_cell.length_b   1.000
_cell.length_c   1.000
_cell.angle_alpha   90.00
_cell.angle_beta   90.00
_cell.angle_gamma   90.00
#
_symmetry.space_group_name_H-M   'P 1'
#
loop_
_entity.id
_entity.type
_entity.pdbx_description
1 polymer ?
#
loop_
_entity_poly.entity_id
_entity_poly.type
_entity_poly.pdbx_seq_one_letter_code
_entity_poly.pdbx_strand_id
1 'polypeptide(L)'
;MAELCTPNIGGKRFMSLTAGFPIPKHKSGALQQILGMQFYFPDEIARDDFYSFPKPKEENENLNLVSRSFNASVTAPKLTESSSDMIIEPHNIGLIPASEWSPRPVSLEEIKSSYFTRRNGTSRSFDVKLYNALCITKSNPAAYKFIGVAWIDETHFKIDEKKFSQFLGTKSDYMTLFDQQGPISKYGFEQIFKGANPAFTRNSLCDDVDDCKVCIFSDPMHRFSRDKPFTHVDI
;
A
#
# COMPACT_ATOMS: atom_id res chain seq x y z
N MET A 1 -22.16 -19.40 -50.33
CA MET A 1 -22.19 -17.96 -50.66
C MET A 1 -22.98 -17.27 -49.56
N ALA A 2 -22.30 -16.53 -48.69
CA ALA A 2 -22.95 -15.68 -47.70
C ALA A 2 -22.15 -14.37 -47.65
N GLU A 3 -22.76 -13.31 -48.19
CA GLU A 3 -22.22 -11.96 -48.20
C GLU A 3 -22.42 -11.33 -46.81
N LEU A 4 -21.33 -10.83 -46.23
CA LEU A 4 -21.35 -10.02 -45.02
C LEU A 4 -21.43 -8.55 -45.43
N CYS A 5 -22.60 -7.94 -45.24
CA CYS A 5 -22.81 -6.50 -45.37
C CYS A 5 -22.05 -5.74 -44.28
N THR A 6 -21.14 -4.85 -44.67
CA THR A 6 -20.61 -3.78 -43.81
C THR A 6 -21.37 -2.48 -44.08
N PRO A 7 -21.87 -1.77 -43.05
CA PRO A 7 -22.52 -0.47 -43.27
C PRO A 7 -21.48 0.61 -43.57
N ASN A 8 -21.73 1.34 -44.66
CA ASN A 8 -20.92 2.46 -45.12
C ASN A 8 -21.48 3.76 -44.52
N ILE A 9 -20.80 4.29 -43.49
CA ILE A 9 -21.15 5.59 -42.91
C ILE A 9 -19.91 6.49 -42.98
N GLY A 10 -19.99 7.51 -43.85
CA GLY A 10 -19.25 8.76 -43.69
C GLY A 10 -17.75 8.72 -44.00
N GLY A 11 -17.38 8.59 -45.27
CA GLY A 11 -16.38 9.46 -45.92
C GLY A 11 -14.98 9.66 -45.30
N LYS A 12 -14.55 8.87 -44.32
CA LYS A 12 -13.17 8.86 -43.81
C LYS A 12 -12.68 7.42 -43.86
N ARG A 13 -11.75 7.15 -44.79
CA ARG A 13 -10.99 5.90 -44.81
C ARG A 13 -10.18 5.83 -43.51
N PHE A 14 -10.68 5.11 -42.51
CA PHE A 14 -9.82 4.59 -41.46
C PHE A 14 -8.97 3.49 -42.09
N MET A 15 -7.67 3.76 -42.29
CA MET A 15 -6.73 2.69 -42.55
C MET A 15 -6.68 1.83 -41.30
N SER A 16 -7.09 0.57 -41.42
CA SER A 16 -6.87 -0.42 -40.37
C SER A 16 -5.37 -0.50 -40.09
N LEU A 17 -4.95 -0.17 -38.86
CA LEU A 17 -3.54 -0.22 -38.42
C LEU A 17 -2.93 -1.63 -38.47
N THR A 18 -3.73 -2.65 -38.79
CA THR A 18 -3.30 -4.05 -38.92
C THR A 18 -2.99 -4.47 -40.36
N ALA A 19 -3.24 -3.63 -41.36
CA ALA A 19 -2.95 -3.95 -42.76
C ALA A 19 -1.47 -3.67 -43.09
N GLY A 20 -0.57 -4.52 -42.61
CA GLY A 20 0.84 -4.51 -43.06
C GLY A 20 1.89 -4.90 -42.04
N PHE A 21 1.56 -5.03 -40.75
CA PHE A 21 2.54 -5.45 -39.74
C PHE A 21 2.43 -6.97 -39.48
N PRO A 22 3.46 -7.76 -39.81
CA PRO A 22 3.46 -9.19 -39.49
C PRO A 22 3.39 -9.36 -37.97
N ILE A 23 2.38 -10.09 -37.49
CA ILE A 23 2.19 -10.38 -36.06
C ILE A 23 3.33 -11.32 -35.62
N PRO A 24 4.20 -10.93 -34.67
CA PRO A 24 5.28 -11.80 -34.21
C PRO A 24 4.73 -13.03 -33.49
N LYS A 25 5.24 -14.22 -33.83
CA LYS A 25 4.83 -15.49 -33.20
C LYS A 25 5.23 -15.61 -31.73
N HIS A 26 6.17 -14.78 -31.27
CA HIS A 26 6.70 -14.79 -29.90
C HIS A 26 6.74 -13.37 -29.31
N LYS A 27 6.51 -13.27 -27.99
CA LYS A 27 6.49 -12.00 -27.24
C LYS A 27 7.78 -11.19 -27.40
N SER A 28 8.92 -11.86 -27.59
CA SER A 28 10.22 -11.23 -27.86
C SER A 28 10.23 -10.43 -29.16
N GLY A 29 9.57 -10.91 -30.22
CA GLY A 29 9.50 -10.21 -31.50
C GLY A 29 8.65 -8.93 -31.45
N ALA A 30 7.64 -8.88 -30.57
CA ALA A 30 6.83 -7.68 -30.37
C ALA A 30 7.65 -6.55 -29.71
N LEU A 31 8.50 -6.88 -28.73
CA LEU A 31 9.41 -5.91 -28.11
C LEU A 31 10.45 -5.39 -29.10
N GLN A 32 10.93 -6.24 -30.00
CA GLN A 32 11.90 -5.88 -31.04
C GLN A 32 11.33 -4.85 -32.03
N GLN A 33 10.06 -5.01 -32.44
CA GLN A 33 9.35 -4.05 -33.29
C GLN A 33 9.07 -2.72 -32.59
N ILE A 34 8.76 -2.71 -31.30
CA ILE A 34 8.45 -1.49 -30.55
C ILE A 34 9.72 -0.68 -30.26
N LEU A 35 10.83 -1.34 -29.95
CA LEU A 35 12.06 -0.69 -29.49
C LEU A 35 13.08 -0.41 -30.60
N GLY A 36 12.90 -0.96 -31.81
CA GLY A 36 13.82 -0.76 -32.93
C GLY A 36 15.23 -1.32 -32.71
N MET A 37 15.40 -2.21 -31.72
CA MET A 37 16.70 -2.78 -31.34
C MET A 37 16.82 -4.21 -31.87
N GLN A 38 17.90 -4.54 -32.57
CA GLN A 38 18.21 -5.93 -32.94
C GLN A 38 18.85 -6.65 -31.74
N PHE A 39 18.11 -7.54 -31.09
CA PHE A 39 18.69 -8.50 -30.14
C PHE A 39 19.27 -9.67 -30.93
N TYR A 40 20.60 -9.77 -30.94
CA TYR A 40 21.30 -10.96 -31.42
C TYR A 40 21.29 -11.99 -30.29
N PHE A 41 20.53 -13.07 -30.47
CA PHE A 41 20.66 -14.25 -29.64
C PHE A 41 21.53 -15.24 -30.41
N PRO A 42 22.67 -15.70 -29.86
CA PRO A 42 23.41 -16.80 -30.46
C PRO A 42 22.50 -18.04 -30.44
N ASP A 43 22.15 -18.52 -31.63
CA ASP A 43 21.55 -19.85 -31.80
C ASP A 43 22.65 -20.88 -31.48
N GLU A 44 22.76 -21.26 -30.20
CA GLU A 44 23.28 -22.55 -29.71
C GLU A 44 23.59 -22.43 -28.21
N ILE A 45 22.58 -22.68 -27.37
CA ILE A 45 22.82 -23.23 -26.04
C ILE A 45 22.17 -24.62 -26.05
N ALA A 46 22.99 -25.62 -26.35
CA ALA A 46 22.63 -27.02 -26.23
C ALA A 46 22.13 -27.31 -24.81
N ARG A 47 21.10 -28.14 -24.72
CA ARG A 47 20.30 -28.38 -23.51
C ARG A 47 20.94 -29.36 -22.50
N ASP A 48 22.24 -29.66 -22.59
CA ASP A 48 22.81 -30.82 -21.89
C ASP A 48 23.87 -30.56 -20.81
N ASP A 49 24.14 -29.31 -20.41
CA ASP A 49 25.20 -29.03 -19.41
C ASP A 49 24.69 -28.82 -17.97
N PHE A 50 23.44 -29.19 -17.64
CA PHE A 50 22.84 -28.97 -16.32
C PHE A 50 22.76 -30.20 -15.40
N TYR A 51 23.66 -31.18 -15.56
CA TYR A 51 23.79 -32.31 -14.63
C TYR A 51 25.24 -32.68 -14.32
N SER A 52 25.88 -31.94 -13.41
CA SER A 52 26.86 -32.54 -12.50
C SER A 52 27.11 -31.63 -11.30
N PHE A 53 26.25 -31.75 -10.30
CA PHE A 53 26.62 -31.38 -8.93
C PHE A 53 26.91 -32.69 -8.18
N PRO A 54 28.16 -32.91 -7.70
CA PRO A 54 28.44 -34.05 -6.84
C PRO A 54 27.71 -33.85 -5.50
N LYS A 55 26.88 -34.83 -5.12
CA LYS A 55 26.24 -34.88 -3.80
C LYS A 55 27.32 -34.87 -2.70
N PRO A 56 27.20 -34.05 -1.64
CA PRO A 56 28.07 -34.17 -0.49
C PRO A 56 27.72 -35.46 0.26
N LYS A 57 28.75 -36.25 0.57
CA LYS A 57 28.65 -37.44 1.41
C LYS A 57 28.28 -37.04 2.84
N GLU A 58 27.23 -37.65 3.37
CA GLU A 58 26.96 -37.70 4.80
C GLU A 58 28.09 -38.49 5.48
N GLU A 59 28.83 -37.84 6.37
CA GLU A 59 29.59 -38.48 7.46
C GLU A 59 30.20 -37.37 8.32
N ASN A 60 29.67 -37.21 9.53
CA ASN A 60 30.36 -36.85 10.79
C ASN A 60 29.34 -36.28 11.78
N GLU A 61 28.55 -37.17 12.36
CA GLU A 61 28.07 -36.96 13.73
C GLU A 61 29.27 -37.04 14.68
N ASN A 62 29.22 -36.26 15.76
CA ASN A 62 30.25 -36.06 16.79
C ASN A 62 31.27 -34.97 16.48
N LEU A 63 30.89 -33.72 16.81
CA LEU A 63 31.71 -32.74 17.56
C LEU A 63 31.03 -31.35 17.46
N ASN A 64 30.05 -31.08 18.34
CA ASN A 64 29.69 -29.69 18.74
C ASN A 64 28.77 -29.66 19.96
N LEU A 65 29.07 -30.48 20.98
CA LEU A 65 28.35 -30.47 22.26
C LEU A 65 28.94 -29.49 23.30
N VAL A 66 29.94 -28.66 22.94
CA VAL A 66 30.67 -27.79 23.90
C VAL A 66 30.57 -26.29 23.58
N SER A 67 29.70 -25.88 22.64
CA SER A 67 29.43 -24.44 22.40
C SER A 67 28.13 -23.94 23.05
N ARG A 68 27.48 -24.78 23.87
CA ARG A 68 26.36 -24.40 24.74
C ARG A 68 26.87 -23.81 26.05
N SER A 69 27.38 -22.59 26.04
CA SER A 69 27.38 -21.64 27.17
C SER A 69 28.14 -20.39 26.75
N PHE A 70 27.66 -19.21 27.15
CA PHE A 70 28.22 -17.87 26.92
C PHE A 70 27.71 -17.00 25.76
N ASN A 71 26.50 -17.22 25.24
CA ASN A 71 25.74 -16.14 24.56
C ASN A 71 24.31 -16.04 25.08
N ALA A 72 24.14 -16.06 26.40
CA ALA A 72 22.93 -15.51 27.01
C ALA A 72 23.07 -13.98 26.99
N SER A 73 22.79 -13.36 25.85
CA SER A 73 22.43 -11.95 25.84
C SER A 73 21.21 -11.82 26.74
N VAL A 74 21.40 -11.17 27.89
CA VAL A 74 20.31 -10.71 28.75
C VAL A 74 19.57 -9.65 27.96
N THR A 75 18.69 -10.11 27.07
CA THR A 75 17.75 -9.26 26.36
C THR A 75 16.80 -8.78 27.44
N ALA A 76 16.94 -7.51 27.85
CA ALA A 76 15.94 -6.86 28.69
C ALA A 76 14.55 -7.15 28.11
N PRO A 77 13.52 -7.41 28.93
CA PRO A 77 12.18 -7.67 28.44
C PRO A 77 11.76 -6.48 27.59
N LYS A 78 11.69 -6.69 26.28
CA LYS A 78 11.16 -5.72 25.33
C LYS A 78 9.70 -5.56 25.73
N LEU A 79 9.34 -4.49 26.44
CA LEU A 79 7.95 -4.15 26.72
C LEU A 79 7.26 -4.08 25.35
N THR A 80 6.54 -5.13 25.00
CA THR A 80 5.67 -5.14 23.84
C THR A 80 4.47 -4.31 24.21
N GLU A 81 4.58 -2.99 24.06
CA GLU A 81 3.44 -2.07 24.12
C GLU A 81 2.33 -2.65 23.23
N SER A 82 1.23 -3.06 23.84
CA SER A 82 0.09 -3.64 23.13
C SER A 82 -0.88 -2.53 22.72
N SER A 83 -1.70 -2.78 21.69
CA SER A 83 -2.75 -1.83 21.30
C SER A 83 -3.82 -1.67 22.39
N SER A 84 -3.96 -2.68 23.25
CA SER A 84 -4.95 -2.70 24.33
C SER A 84 -4.57 -1.75 25.47
N ASP A 85 -3.27 -1.46 25.64
CA ASP A 85 -2.76 -0.52 26.65
C ASP A 85 -2.91 0.96 26.23
N MET A 86 -3.16 1.21 24.93
CA MET A 86 -3.33 2.57 24.41
C MET A 86 -4.74 3.08 24.68
N ILE A 87 -4.86 3.91 25.71
CA ILE A 87 -6.09 4.62 26.05
C ILE A 87 -6.20 5.92 25.24
N ILE A 88 -7.35 6.13 24.64
CA ILE A 88 -7.68 7.29 23.81
C ILE A 88 -8.95 7.93 24.35
N GLU A 89 -9.02 9.26 24.34
CA GLU A 89 -10.20 10.04 24.69
C GLU A 89 -10.81 10.66 23.41
N PRO A 90 -11.78 9.99 22.76
CA PRO A 90 -12.26 10.36 21.42
C PRO A 90 -12.73 11.81 21.30
N HIS A 91 -13.38 12.32 22.34
CA HIS A 91 -13.93 13.69 22.37
C HIS A 91 -12.84 14.74 22.44
N ASN A 92 -11.75 14.47 23.17
CA ASN A 92 -10.67 15.43 23.36
C ASN A 92 -9.78 15.57 22.11
N ILE A 93 -9.76 14.54 21.26
CA ILE A 93 -8.98 14.54 20.01
C ILE A 93 -9.82 14.90 18.77
N GLY A 94 -11.10 15.21 18.95
CA GLY A 94 -11.99 15.68 17.89
C GLY A 94 -12.41 14.60 16.87
N LEU A 95 -12.62 13.35 17.32
CA LEU A 95 -13.14 12.31 16.43
C LEU A 95 -14.58 12.62 15.97
N ILE A 96 -14.88 12.27 14.73
CA ILE A 96 -16.17 12.53 14.09
C ILE A 96 -16.87 11.24 13.63
N PRO A 97 -18.22 11.24 13.56
CA PRO A 97 -19.09 12.21 14.21
C PRO A 97 -19.10 12.02 15.73
N ALA A 98 -19.23 13.11 16.49
CA ALA A 98 -19.19 13.08 17.96
C ALA A 98 -20.22 12.12 18.58
N SER A 99 -21.36 11.91 17.91
CA SER A 99 -22.42 10.99 18.35
C SER A 99 -22.05 9.51 18.37
N GLU A 100 -21.00 9.10 17.64
CA GLU A 100 -20.52 7.71 17.62
C GLU A 100 -19.60 7.38 18.79
N TRP A 101 -19.12 8.40 19.50
CA TRP A 101 -18.11 8.24 20.53
C TRP A 101 -18.71 8.39 21.91
N SER A 102 -18.19 7.63 22.88
CA SER A 102 -18.52 7.85 24.28
C SER A 102 -17.58 8.92 24.87
N PRO A 103 -18.01 9.69 25.89
CA PRO A 103 -17.15 10.66 26.58
C PRO A 103 -16.08 9.98 27.45
N ARG A 104 -16.09 8.64 27.54
CA ARG A 104 -15.14 7.89 28.36
C ARG A 104 -13.88 7.58 27.56
N PRO A 105 -12.72 7.50 28.23
CA PRO A 105 -11.52 6.93 27.64
C PRO A 105 -11.78 5.48 27.22
N VAL A 106 -11.35 5.11 26.03
CA VAL A 106 -11.52 3.78 25.43
C VAL A 106 -10.19 3.31 24.86
N SER A 107 -9.98 2.00 24.81
CA SER A 107 -8.75 1.44 24.22
C SER A 107 -8.75 1.57 22.69
N LEU A 108 -7.57 1.61 22.07
CA LEU A 108 -7.45 1.59 20.61
C LEU A 108 -8.07 0.33 20.00
N GLU A 109 -7.98 -0.81 20.69
CA GLU A 109 -8.59 -2.07 20.27
C GLU A 109 -10.13 -2.02 20.29
N GLU A 110 -10.71 -1.39 21.30
CA GLU A 110 -12.15 -1.14 21.38
C GLU A 110 -12.61 -0.19 20.27
N ILE A 111 -11.88 0.91 20.02
CA ILE A 111 -12.15 1.81 18.88
C ILE A 111 -12.08 1.05 17.56
N LYS A 112 -11.06 0.21 17.37
CA LYS A 112 -10.89 -0.59 16.16
C LYS A 112 -12.11 -1.48 15.91
N SER A 113 -12.49 -2.28 16.91
CA SER A 113 -13.58 -3.26 16.80
C SER A 113 -14.97 -2.62 16.73
N SER A 114 -15.18 -1.51 17.43
CA SER A 114 -16.47 -0.81 17.48
C SER A 114 -16.72 0.12 16.30
N TYR A 115 -15.68 0.69 15.68
CA TYR A 115 -15.83 1.70 14.62
C TYR A 115 -15.13 1.32 13.31
N PHE A 116 -13.82 1.07 13.33
CA PHE A 116 -13.03 0.93 12.11
C PHE A 116 -13.36 -0.34 11.30
N THR A 117 -13.62 -1.46 11.99
CA THR A 117 -13.98 -2.73 11.35
C THR A 117 -15.44 -2.82 10.93
N ARG A 118 -16.29 -1.84 11.30
CA ARG A 118 -17.69 -1.82 10.88
C ARG A 118 -17.79 -1.48 9.39
N ARG A 119 -18.84 -1.98 8.74
CA ARG A 119 -19.13 -1.67 7.33
C ARG A 119 -19.25 -0.15 7.12
N ASN A 120 -18.79 0.33 5.97
CA ASN A 120 -18.90 1.74 5.60
C ASN A 120 -20.38 2.15 5.48
N GLY A 121 -20.70 3.33 5.99
CA GLY A 121 -22.00 4.00 5.91
C GLY A 121 -21.78 5.51 6.04
N THR A 122 -22.84 6.31 6.11
CA THR A 122 -22.73 7.79 6.10
C THR A 122 -21.87 8.35 7.24
N SER A 123 -21.98 7.81 8.47
CA SER A 123 -21.17 8.23 9.62
C SER A 123 -19.80 7.55 9.72
N ARG A 124 -19.53 6.56 8.86
CA ARG A 124 -18.35 5.68 8.92
C ARG A 124 -17.78 5.45 7.53
N SER A 125 -17.86 6.46 6.67
CA SER A 125 -17.27 6.43 5.33
C SER A 125 -15.74 6.36 5.45
N PHE A 126 -15.09 5.97 4.36
CA PHE A 126 -13.66 5.71 4.39
C PHE A 126 -12.83 6.97 4.74
N ASP A 127 -13.19 8.11 4.17
CA ASP A 127 -12.61 9.41 4.48
C ASP A 127 -12.78 9.80 5.95
N VAL A 128 -13.97 9.61 6.52
CA VAL A 128 -14.21 9.89 7.96
C VAL A 128 -13.35 8.96 8.83
N LYS A 129 -13.24 7.68 8.48
CA LYS A 129 -12.33 6.75 9.15
C LYS A 129 -10.88 7.20 9.02
N LEU A 130 -10.44 7.59 7.83
CA LEU A 130 -9.08 8.06 7.59
C LEU A 130 -8.78 9.32 8.42
N TYR A 131 -9.70 10.28 8.49
CA TYR A 131 -9.56 11.47 9.30
C TYR A 131 -9.45 11.13 10.79
N ASN A 132 -10.32 10.24 11.29
CA ASN A 132 -10.26 9.81 12.68
C ASN A 132 -8.94 9.09 13.01
N ALA A 133 -8.43 8.25 12.09
CA ALA A 133 -7.14 7.61 12.23
C ALA A 133 -6.00 8.64 12.35
N LEU A 134 -6.06 9.69 11.52
CA LEU A 134 -5.12 10.82 11.55
C LEU A 134 -5.20 11.64 12.85
N CYS A 135 -6.39 11.85 13.41
CA CYS A 135 -6.56 12.48 14.72
C CYS A 135 -5.95 11.64 15.85
N ILE A 136 -6.13 10.32 15.80
CA ILE A 136 -5.54 9.41 16.79
C ILE A 136 -4.02 9.46 16.72
N THR A 137 -3.41 9.36 15.55
CA THR A 137 -1.95 9.37 15.44
C THR A 137 -1.33 10.76 15.63
N LYS A 138 -2.09 11.84 15.43
CA LYS A 138 -1.69 13.20 15.84
C LYS A 138 -1.55 13.32 17.35
N SER A 139 -2.55 12.83 18.10
CA SER A 139 -2.55 12.91 19.57
C SER A 139 -1.62 11.89 20.22
N ASN A 140 -1.50 10.70 19.64
CA ASN A 140 -0.61 9.64 20.10
C ASN A 140 0.22 9.06 18.93
N PRO A 141 1.43 9.60 18.68
CA PRO A 141 2.29 9.15 17.57
C PRO A 141 2.66 7.66 17.65
N ALA A 142 2.71 7.08 18.85
CA ALA A 142 3.02 5.65 19.02
C ALA A 142 1.95 4.75 18.39
N ALA A 143 0.72 5.24 18.20
CA ALA A 143 -0.36 4.51 17.54
C ALA A 143 -0.10 4.25 16.05
N TYR A 144 0.83 4.97 15.40
CA TYR A 144 1.20 4.75 14.00
C TYR A 144 1.60 3.30 13.72
N LYS A 145 2.29 2.64 14.66
CA LYS A 145 2.71 1.24 14.50
C LYS A 145 1.56 0.25 14.37
N PHE A 146 0.36 0.64 14.81
CA PHE A 146 -0.86 -0.17 14.76
C PHE A 146 -1.84 0.29 13.66
N ILE A 147 -1.98 1.60 13.49
CA ILE A 147 -2.94 2.22 12.57
C ILE A 147 -2.36 2.31 11.16
N GLY A 148 -1.08 2.66 11.03
CA GLY A 148 -0.42 2.83 9.74
C GLY A 148 -0.68 4.16 9.04
N VAL A 149 -1.30 5.16 9.69
CA VAL A 149 -1.57 6.46 9.07
C VAL A 149 -1.03 7.58 9.95
N ALA A 150 -0.34 8.57 9.39
CA ALA A 150 0.16 9.71 10.13
C ALA A 150 0.31 10.96 9.26
N TRP A 151 0.14 12.13 9.87
CA TRP A 151 0.49 13.41 9.25
C TRP A 151 1.99 13.53 9.05
N ILE A 152 2.40 14.07 7.91
CA ILE A 152 3.77 14.47 7.62
C ILE A 152 3.92 15.97 7.86
N ASP A 153 2.92 16.73 7.40
CA ASP A 153 2.81 18.17 7.58
C ASP A 153 1.32 18.58 7.71
N GLU A 154 0.99 19.83 7.38
CA GLU A 154 -0.38 20.37 7.50
C GLU A 154 -1.38 19.81 6.49
N THR A 155 -0.92 19.36 5.32
CA THR A 155 -1.79 18.95 4.19
C THR A 155 -1.45 17.58 3.63
N HIS A 156 -0.31 17.01 4.01
CA HIS A 156 0.17 15.72 3.55
C HIS A 156 0.21 14.71 4.68
N PHE A 157 -0.18 13.49 4.35
CA PHE A 157 -0.14 12.36 5.27
C PHE A 157 0.43 11.14 4.56
N LYS A 158 0.99 10.21 5.33
CA LYS A 158 1.44 8.91 4.84
C LYS A 158 0.50 7.81 5.29
N ILE A 159 0.37 6.79 4.43
CA ILE A 159 -0.35 5.55 4.74
C ILE A 159 0.58 4.37 4.47
N ASP A 160 0.74 3.52 5.48
CA ASP A 160 1.20 2.13 5.35
C ASP A 160 -0.01 1.26 5.03
N GLU A 161 -0.10 0.83 3.77
CA GLU A 161 -1.28 0.14 3.26
C GLU A 161 -1.56 -1.17 4.00
N LYS A 162 -0.51 -1.91 4.38
CA LYS A 162 -0.69 -3.19 5.07
C LYS A 162 -1.26 -2.95 6.46
N LYS A 163 -0.64 -2.05 7.24
CA LYS A 163 -1.10 -1.74 8.60
C LYS A 163 -2.52 -1.17 8.57
N PHE A 164 -2.78 -0.22 7.68
CA PHE A 164 -4.09 0.43 7.65
C PHE A 164 -5.20 -0.49 7.13
N SER A 165 -4.94 -1.33 6.14
CA SER A 165 -5.90 -2.34 5.69
C SER A 165 -6.24 -3.34 6.79
N GLN A 166 -5.24 -3.80 7.56
CA GLN A 166 -5.44 -4.67 8.72
C GLN A 166 -6.18 -3.94 9.86
N PHE A 167 -5.95 -2.65 10.04
CA PHE A 167 -6.65 -1.83 11.02
C PHE A 167 -8.13 -1.67 10.66
N LEU A 168 -8.46 -1.53 9.37
CA LEU A 168 -9.83 -1.50 8.85
C LEU A 168 -10.54 -2.86 8.88
N GLY A 169 -9.84 -3.94 9.24
CA GLY A 169 -10.42 -5.29 9.31
C GLY A 169 -10.48 -6.03 7.97
N THR A 170 -9.74 -5.55 6.96
CA THR A 170 -9.64 -6.24 5.67
C THR A 170 -8.81 -7.52 5.85
N LYS A 171 -9.41 -8.66 5.50
CA LYS A 171 -8.78 -9.99 5.61
C LYS A 171 -7.92 -10.37 4.40
N SER A 172 -7.90 -9.52 3.37
CA SER A 172 -7.10 -9.76 2.17
C SER A 172 -5.63 -9.48 2.49
N ASP A 173 -4.75 -10.43 2.16
CA ASP A 173 -3.31 -10.22 2.15
C ASP A 173 -2.87 -9.26 1.04
N TYR A 174 -3.75 -9.03 0.07
CA TYR A 174 -3.50 -8.13 -1.06
C TYR A 174 -3.79 -6.67 -0.71
N MET A 175 -2.87 -5.84 -1.18
CA MET A 175 -2.86 -4.39 -1.14
C MET A 175 -3.95 -3.83 -2.07
N THR A 176 -5.16 -3.64 -1.53
CA THR A 176 -6.33 -3.13 -2.27
C THR A 176 -6.64 -1.66 -2.02
N LEU A 177 -5.91 -1.03 -1.10
CA LEU A 177 -6.18 0.34 -0.67
C LEU A 177 -5.73 1.35 -1.73
N PHE A 178 -4.57 1.08 -2.35
CA PHE A 178 -3.93 1.91 -3.38
C PHE A 178 -4.26 1.50 -4.82
N ASP A 179 -5.05 0.45 -5.02
CA ASP A 179 -5.49 0.06 -6.35
C ASP A 179 -6.33 1.16 -7.01
N GLN A 180 -6.41 1.18 -8.36
CA GLN A 180 -7.18 2.17 -9.11
C GLN A 180 -8.68 2.16 -8.75
N GLN A 181 -9.19 1.01 -8.31
CA GLN A 181 -10.56 0.86 -7.79
C GLN A 181 -10.63 0.89 -6.25
N GLY A 182 -9.50 1.14 -5.60
CA GLY A 182 -9.35 1.20 -4.16
C GLY A 182 -9.99 2.45 -3.55
N PRO A 183 -10.15 2.47 -2.21
CA PRO A 183 -10.73 3.62 -1.50
C PRO A 183 -9.95 4.92 -1.71
N ILE A 184 -8.62 4.89 -1.81
CA ILE A 184 -7.83 6.11 -1.98
C ILE A 184 -8.17 6.80 -3.31
N SER A 185 -8.13 6.05 -4.43
CA SER A 185 -8.46 6.59 -5.75
C SER A 185 -9.93 7.02 -5.85
N LYS A 186 -10.86 6.25 -5.26
CA LYS A 186 -12.30 6.59 -5.26
C LYS A 186 -12.63 7.90 -4.56
N TYR A 187 -11.91 8.22 -3.49
CA TYR A 187 -12.13 9.47 -2.75
C TYR A 187 -11.29 10.64 -3.30
N GLY A 188 -10.54 10.44 -4.40
CA GLY A 188 -9.83 11.51 -5.09
C GLY A 188 -8.52 11.95 -4.43
N PHE A 189 -7.93 11.12 -3.57
CA PHE A 189 -6.61 11.41 -3.02
C PHE A 189 -5.52 11.18 -4.06
N GLU A 190 -4.53 12.07 -4.08
CA GLU A 190 -3.41 12.01 -5.02
C GLU A 190 -2.15 11.53 -4.31
N GLN A 191 -1.48 10.53 -4.88
CA GLN A 191 -0.18 10.07 -4.38
C GLN A 191 0.92 11.06 -4.77
N ILE A 192 1.76 11.41 -3.81
CA ILE A 192 2.97 12.20 -4.03
C ILE A 192 4.18 11.30 -3.80
N PHE A 193 5.11 11.29 -4.75
CA PHE A 193 6.34 10.52 -4.64
C PHE A 193 7.36 11.23 -3.76
N LYS A 194 7.99 10.51 -2.83
CA LYS A 194 9.02 11.06 -1.93
C LYS A 194 10.16 11.72 -2.69
N GLY A 195 10.59 11.11 -3.80
CA GLY A 195 11.68 11.62 -4.64
C GLY A 195 11.34 12.89 -5.44
N ALA A 196 10.05 13.17 -5.65
CA ALA A 196 9.61 14.34 -6.41
C ALA A 196 9.65 15.64 -5.58
N ASN A 197 9.69 15.54 -4.24
CA ASN A 197 9.70 16.69 -3.35
C ASN A 197 10.91 16.63 -2.38
N PRO A 198 11.88 17.56 -2.49
CA PRO A 198 13.06 17.58 -1.63
C PRO A 198 12.71 17.79 -0.15
N ALA A 199 11.55 18.37 0.18
CA ALA A 199 11.10 18.51 1.56
C ALA A 199 10.83 17.14 2.22
N PHE A 200 10.23 16.19 1.48
CA PHE A 200 9.96 14.84 1.98
C PHE A 200 11.22 13.99 2.07
N THR A 201 12.19 14.22 1.17
CA THR A 201 13.48 13.51 1.24
C THR A 201 14.28 13.86 2.49
N ARG A 202 14.12 15.08 3.02
CA ARG A 202 14.81 15.56 4.24
C ARG A 202 14.03 15.33 5.54
N ASN A 203 12.76 14.92 5.44
CA ASN A 203 11.89 14.76 6.60
C ASN A 203 12.03 13.34 7.17
N SER A 204 12.45 13.23 8.43
CA SER A 204 12.60 11.94 9.13
C SER A 204 11.27 11.18 9.29
N LEU A 205 10.13 11.87 9.22
CA LEU A 205 8.82 11.22 9.21
C LEU A 205 8.57 10.42 7.92
N CYS A 206 9.34 10.65 6.86
CA CYS A 206 9.23 9.97 5.58
C CYS A 206 10.29 8.87 5.40
N ASP A 207 11.07 8.53 6.42
CA ASP A 207 12.18 7.56 6.28
C ASP A 207 11.71 6.15 5.85
N ASP A 208 10.51 5.76 6.29
CA ASP A 208 9.84 4.50 5.96
C ASP A 208 9.02 4.52 4.67
N VAL A 209 8.89 5.68 4.02
CA VAL A 209 8.15 5.84 2.76
C VAL A 209 8.96 5.22 1.61
N ASP A 210 8.36 4.22 0.96
CA ASP A 210 8.93 3.47 -0.18
C ASP A 210 8.15 3.67 -1.49
N ASP A 211 7.17 4.58 -1.50
CA ASP A 211 6.28 4.91 -2.63
C ASP A 211 5.49 3.71 -3.20
N CYS A 212 5.51 2.56 -2.51
CA CYS A 212 4.82 1.33 -2.91
C CYS A 212 3.87 0.83 -1.82
N LYS A 213 4.40 0.59 -0.62
CA LYS A 213 3.66 0.09 0.55
C LYS A 213 3.35 1.19 1.54
N VAL A 214 4.26 2.14 1.67
CA VAL A 214 4.11 3.34 2.48
C VAL A 214 4.19 4.52 1.52
N CYS A 215 3.04 5.15 1.28
CA CYS A 215 2.89 6.20 0.28
C CYS A 215 2.43 7.50 0.93
N ILE A 216 2.84 8.63 0.35
CA ILE A 216 2.41 9.98 0.75
C ILE A 216 1.22 10.38 -0.10
N PHE A 217 0.23 11.00 0.52
CA PHE A 217 -0.97 11.49 -0.14
C PHE A 217 -1.26 12.95 0.18
N SER A 218 -1.88 13.64 -0.77
CA SER A 218 -2.56 14.92 -0.60
C SER A 218 -4.05 14.78 -0.92
N ASP A 219 -4.85 15.65 -0.32
CA ASP A 219 -6.26 15.83 -0.69
C ASP A 219 -6.45 17.11 -1.52
N PRO A 220 -6.64 17.00 -2.85
CA PRO A 220 -6.87 18.17 -3.71
C PRO A 220 -8.13 18.96 -3.35
N MET A 221 -9.09 18.33 -2.67
CA MET A 221 -10.32 18.98 -2.22
C MET A 221 -10.16 19.74 -0.90
N HIS A 222 -8.97 19.72 -0.28
CA HIS A 222 -8.66 20.40 0.98
C HIS A 222 -9.63 20.09 2.14
N ARG A 223 -10.25 18.90 2.14
CA ARG A 223 -11.11 18.40 3.23
C ARG A 223 -10.27 17.99 4.44
N PHE A 224 -9.05 17.55 4.17
CA PHE A 224 -8.07 17.09 5.15
C PHE A 224 -7.04 18.19 5.44
N SER A 225 -6.92 18.55 6.70
CA SER A 225 -5.82 19.35 7.22
C SER A 225 -5.50 18.93 8.62
N ARG A 226 -4.22 18.95 8.99
CA ARG A 226 -3.78 18.58 10.33
C ARG A 226 -4.40 19.47 11.40
N ASP A 227 -4.52 20.77 11.11
CA ASP A 227 -4.82 21.79 12.12
C ASP A 227 -6.18 22.48 11.91
N LYS A 228 -6.88 22.16 10.82
CA LYS A 228 -8.26 22.63 10.55
C LYS A 228 -9.26 21.48 10.70
N PRO A 229 -10.52 21.78 11.07
CA PRO A 229 -11.55 20.77 11.18
C PRO A 229 -11.86 20.14 9.81
N PHE A 230 -12.25 18.86 9.84
CA PHE A 230 -12.69 18.13 8.66
C PHE A 230 -13.87 18.84 7.97
N THR A 231 -13.75 19.04 6.66
CA THR A 231 -14.81 19.63 5.84
C THR A 231 -15.46 18.55 4.99
N HIS A 232 -16.71 18.20 5.27
CA HIS A 232 -17.45 17.26 4.43
C HIS A 232 -17.83 17.94 3.11
N VAL A 233 -17.50 17.31 2.00
CA VAL A 233 -17.90 17.73 0.65
C VAL A 233 -18.69 16.57 0.07
N ASP A 234 -19.93 16.84 -0.34
CA ASP A 234 -20.76 15.84 -1.00
C ASP A 234 -20.15 15.55 -2.38
N ILE A 235 -19.67 14.31 -2.58
CA ILE A 235 -19.10 13.81 -3.84
C ILE A 235 -20.15 13.06 -4.63
#